data_AF-A0A2L2YHG2-F1
#
_entry.id   AF-A0A2L2YHG2-F1
#
_cell.length_a   1.000
_cell.length_b   1.000
_cell.length_c   1.000
_cell.angle_alpha   90.00
_cell.angle_beta   90.00
_cell.angle_gamma   90.00
#
_symmetry.space_group_name_H-M   'P 1'
#
loop_
_entity.id
_entity.type
_entity.pdbx_description
1 polymer ?
#
loop_
_entity_poly.entity_id
_entity_poly.type
_entity_poly.pdbx_seq_one_letter_code
_entity_poly.pdbx_strand_id
1 'polypeptide(L)'
;RAYPNYKAYVTPFYFCDDWLNEFCENEDDDFKFVYMGPKGTWTPLHADVYGSYSWSANICGRKRWLLFPPGEENSLQKNSKIPFMLKETDIMNLKNVSFFDVIQEPGEVIFVPSGWYHQVWNLEDTISINHNWFNSYNILYIWHCLYKASLDVEQELSDLKQFDDWQDQHQILLKAHHGMNLFKFLDILESRVALAKCQKETTTHQEDMQVLKNVCEKMLSCSLPDGLSNNISVLIDDISKFFTNL
;
A
#
# COMPACT_ATOMS: atom_id res chain seq x y z
N ARG A 1 12.99 -17.31 14.97
CA ARG A 1 12.48 -16.28 15.91
C ARG A 1 12.54 -16.82 17.34
N ALA A 2 12.90 -16.02 18.34
CA ALA A 2 13.12 -16.48 19.73
C ALA A 2 11.82 -16.90 20.47
N TYR A 3 10.66 -16.37 20.05
CA TYR A 3 9.35 -16.67 20.65
C TYR A 3 8.28 -16.93 19.57
N PRO A 4 8.37 -18.05 18.82
CA PRO A 4 7.53 -18.28 17.64
C PRO A 4 6.03 -18.41 17.96
N ASN A 5 5.68 -18.76 19.21
CA ASN A 5 4.31 -18.98 19.64
C ASN A 5 3.72 -17.79 20.43
N TYR A 6 4.50 -16.74 20.68
CA TYR A 6 4.02 -15.60 21.46
C TYR A 6 3.15 -14.68 20.60
N LYS A 7 1.85 -14.62 20.93
CA LYS A 7 0.89 -13.74 20.28
C LYS A 7 0.78 -12.44 21.07
N ALA A 8 1.58 -11.44 20.69
CA ALA A 8 1.61 -10.14 21.37
C ALA A 8 0.29 -9.36 21.24
N TYR A 9 -0.41 -9.52 20.10
CA TYR A 9 -1.70 -8.90 19.81
C TYR A 9 -2.47 -9.76 18.81
N VAL A 10 -3.73 -9.39 18.57
CA VAL A 10 -4.58 -9.91 17.50
C VAL A 10 -4.98 -8.74 16.61
N THR A 11 -4.89 -8.90 15.30
CA THR A 11 -5.34 -7.87 14.34
C THR A 11 -6.83 -7.62 14.54
N PRO A 12 -7.28 -6.36 14.70
CA PRO A 12 -8.71 -6.05 14.79
C PRO A 12 -9.48 -6.57 13.57
N PHE A 13 -10.70 -7.04 13.78
CA PHE A 13 -11.53 -7.65 12.74
C PHE A 13 -11.70 -6.78 11.48
N TYR A 14 -11.73 -5.46 11.63
CA TYR A 14 -11.87 -4.53 10.51
C TYR A 14 -10.66 -4.48 9.57
N PHE A 15 -9.51 -5.04 9.98
CA PHE A 15 -8.24 -4.96 9.25
C PHE A 15 -7.65 -6.35 8.93
N CYS A 16 -8.48 -7.40 8.98
CA CYS A 16 -7.99 -8.77 8.82
C CYS A 16 -7.94 -9.28 7.38
N ASP A 17 -8.59 -8.61 6.42
CA ASP A 17 -8.59 -8.99 5.00
C ASP A 17 -7.31 -8.53 4.29
N ASP A 18 -6.15 -8.94 4.80
CA ASP A 18 -4.85 -8.35 4.52
C ASP A 18 -4.07 -9.12 3.44
N TRP A 19 -4.39 -8.86 2.17
CA TRP A 19 -3.84 -9.62 1.05
C TRP A 19 -2.32 -9.46 0.92
N LEU A 20 -1.80 -8.30 1.33
CA LEU A 20 -0.37 -8.01 1.30
C LEU A 20 0.38 -8.88 2.30
N ASN A 21 -0.04 -8.88 3.57
CA ASN A 21 0.65 -9.63 4.60
C ASN A 21 0.37 -11.15 4.52
N GLU A 22 -0.80 -11.58 4.03
CA GLU A 22 -1.06 -12.98 3.68
C GLU A 22 -0.05 -13.51 2.65
N PHE A 23 0.33 -12.69 1.67
CA PHE A 23 1.38 -13.03 0.72
C PHE A 23 2.76 -13.03 1.38
N CYS A 24 3.11 -11.97 2.11
CA CYS A 24 4.44 -11.79 2.70
C CYS A 24 4.80 -12.84 3.78
N GLU A 25 3.82 -13.47 4.41
CA GLU A 25 4.06 -14.61 5.33
C GLU A 25 4.85 -15.75 4.67
N ASN A 26 4.78 -15.90 3.35
CA ASN A 26 5.56 -16.89 2.59
C ASN A 26 6.96 -16.37 2.15
N GLU A 27 7.26 -15.08 2.32
CA GLU A 27 8.50 -14.42 1.88
C GLU A 27 9.44 -14.01 3.03
N ASP A 28 9.14 -14.41 4.28
CA ASP A 28 9.89 -13.98 5.49
C ASP A 28 9.95 -12.44 5.68
N ASP A 29 8.99 -11.71 5.12
CA ASP A 29 8.83 -10.25 5.24
C ASP A 29 7.43 -9.92 5.79
N ASP A 30 7.21 -8.69 6.28
CA ASP A 30 5.87 -8.19 6.58
C ASP A 30 5.82 -6.65 6.54
N PHE A 31 4.59 -6.14 6.39
CA PHE A 31 4.28 -4.72 6.46
C PHE A 31 3.65 -4.39 7.82
N LYS A 32 4.18 -5.00 8.89
CA LYS A 32 3.71 -4.86 10.28
C LYS A 32 4.83 -4.25 11.13
N PHE A 33 4.59 -3.06 11.64
CA PHE A 33 5.61 -2.24 12.29
C PHE A 33 5.26 -2.00 13.76
N VAL A 34 6.30 -2.02 14.60
CA VAL A 34 6.24 -1.41 15.93
C VAL A 34 6.98 -0.09 15.86
N TYR A 35 6.28 1.01 16.07
CA TYR A 35 6.90 2.32 16.25
C TYR A 35 7.09 2.56 17.74
N MET A 36 8.34 2.82 18.14
CA MET A 36 8.69 3.24 19.49
C MET A 36 9.57 4.48 19.38
N GLY A 37 9.15 5.58 20.01
CA GLY A 37 9.90 6.83 19.92
C GLY A 37 9.65 7.74 21.13
N PRO A 38 10.67 8.50 21.56
CA PRO A 38 10.51 9.45 22.65
C PRO A 38 9.68 10.66 22.20
N LYS A 39 9.17 11.41 23.18
CA LYS A 39 8.50 12.70 22.97
C LYS A 39 9.29 13.61 22.03
N GLY A 40 8.60 14.22 21.07
CA GLY A 40 9.16 15.18 20.11
C GLY A 40 9.71 14.55 18.83
N THR A 41 9.75 13.23 18.73
CA THR A 41 9.98 12.54 17.45
C THR A 41 8.73 12.61 16.57
N TRP A 42 8.92 12.47 15.25
CA TRP A 42 7.88 12.70 14.25
C TRP A 42 8.14 11.91 12.97
N THR A 43 7.08 11.69 12.19
CA THR A 43 7.10 11.10 10.86
C THR A 43 6.74 12.18 9.84
N PRO A 44 7.48 12.34 8.73
CA PRO A 44 7.24 13.38 7.73
C PRO A 44 5.89 13.28 7.04
N LEU A 45 5.51 14.34 6.34
CA LEU A 45 4.31 14.36 5.52
C LEU A 45 4.48 13.38 4.35
N HIS A 46 3.66 12.34 4.30
CA HIS A 46 3.72 11.30 3.27
C HIS A 46 2.35 10.63 3.08
N ALA A 47 2.20 9.93 1.96
CA ALA A 47 1.18 8.90 1.79
C ALA A 47 1.85 7.53 1.89
N ASP A 48 1.10 6.51 2.31
CA ASP A 48 1.62 5.17 2.53
C ASP A 48 2.09 4.48 1.23
N VAL A 49 3.08 3.59 1.39
CA VAL A 49 3.69 2.84 0.29
C VAL A 49 2.66 2.06 -0.52
N TYR A 50 2.93 1.86 -1.81
CA TYR A 50 2.03 1.20 -2.77
C TYR A 50 0.67 1.86 -2.99
N GLY A 51 0.35 2.96 -2.30
CA GLY A 51 -1.03 3.44 -2.21
C GLY A 51 -1.90 2.57 -1.29
N SER A 52 -1.28 1.79 -0.40
CA SER A 52 -1.95 0.94 0.58
C SER A 52 -2.82 1.73 1.55
N TYR A 53 -3.68 1.02 2.26
CA TYR A 53 -4.23 1.49 3.52
C TYR A 53 -3.17 1.40 4.62
N SER A 54 -3.38 2.14 5.71
CA SER A 54 -2.67 1.93 6.96
C SER A 54 -3.62 1.96 8.14
N TRP A 55 -3.27 1.26 9.22
CA TRP A 55 -3.87 1.51 10.52
C TRP A 55 -2.79 1.61 11.59
N SER A 56 -3.02 2.45 12.60
CA SER A 56 -2.12 2.65 13.73
C SER A 56 -2.88 2.52 15.04
N ALA A 57 -2.57 1.49 15.82
CA ALA A 57 -3.07 1.32 17.19
C ALA A 57 -2.05 1.88 18.18
N ASN A 58 -2.45 2.92 18.91
CA ASN A 58 -1.58 3.55 19.89
C ASN A 58 -1.64 2.79 21.22
N ILE A 59 -0.50 2.26 21.68
CA ILE A 59 -0.43 1.41 22.88
C ILE A 59 -0.18 2.26 24.12
N CYS A 60 0.75 3.21 24.05
CA CYS A 60 1.04 4.17 25.10
C CYS A 60 1.56 5.49 24.52
N GLY A 61 1.54 6.56 25.32
CA GLY A 61 1.85 7.90 24.86
C GLY A 61 0.73 8.50 24.03
N ARG A 62 0.99 9.66 23.41
CA ARG A 62 -0.01 10.42 22.65
C ARG A 62 0.58 10.87 21.33
N LYS A 63 -0.21 10.77 20.25
CA LYS A 63 0.23 11.21 18.93
C LYS A 63 -0.66 12.33 18.41
N ARG A 64 -0.09 13.34 17.78
CA ARG A 64 -0.83 14.31 16.94
C ARG A 64 -0.72 13.86 15.49
N TRP A 65 -1.85 13.78 14.80
CA TRP A 65 -1.95 13.45 13.40
C TRP A 65 -2.52 14.63 12.63
N LEU A 66 -1.85 15.02 11.56
CA LEU A 66 -2.46 15.77 10.49
C LEU A 66 -2.79 14.83 9.35
N LEU A 67 -4.02 14.83 8.87
CA LEU A 67 -4.47 14.01 7.75
C LEU A 67 -5.12 14.87 6.68
N PHE A 68 -4.66 14.72 5.45
CA PHE A 68 -5.10 15.46 4.28
C PHE A 68 -5.80 14.50 3.30
N PRO A 69 -7.08 14.75 2.95
CA PRO A 69 -7.75 14.02 1.88
C PRO A 69 -6.95 14.06 0.57
N PRO A 70 -7.01 13.00 -0.27
CA PRO A 70 -6.32 12.98 -1.55
C PRO A 70 -6.69 14.18 -2.42
N GLY A 71 -5.69 14.87 -2.95
CA GLY A 71 -5.82 16.09 -3.73
C GLY A 71 -5.40 17.34 -2.95
N GLU A 72 -5.60 17.37 -1.62
CA GLU A 72 -5.26 18.53 -0.78
C GLU A 72 -3.74 18.74 -0.68
N GLU A 73 -2.93 17.69 -0.86
CA GLU A 73 -1.47 17.79 -0.92
C GLU A 73 -0.97 18.69 -2.05
N ASN A 74 -1.75 18.84 -3.13
CA ASN A 74 -1.38 19.72 -4.25
C ASN A 74 -1.37 21.20 -3.82
N SER A 75 -2.26 21.58 -2.90
CA SER A 75 -2.28 22.91 -2.30
C SER A 75 -1.11 23.15 -1.33
N LEU A 76 -0.43 22.10 -0.90
CA LEU A 76 0.75 22.17 -0.02
C LEU A 76 2.06 22.33 -0.80
N GLN A 77 2.05 22.07 -2.11
CA GLN A 77 3.27 22.04 -2.91
C GLN A 77 3.98 23.38 -2.96
N LYS A 78 5.31 23.35 -2.79
CA LYS A 78 6.20 24.49 -2.99
C LYS A 78 7.25 24.08 -4.03
N ASN A 79 7.36 24.82 -5.13
CA ASN A 79 8.25 24.49 -6.27
C ASN A 79 8.01 23.06 -6.82
N SER A 80 6.74 22.70 -7.01
CA SER A 80 6.31 21.38 -7.51
C SER A 80 6.73 20.18 -6.64
N LYS A 81 7.03 20.42 -5.36
CA LYS A 81 7.36 19.38 -4.38
C LYS A 81 6.47 19.50 -3.16
N ILE A 82 5.98 18.35 -2.71
CA ILE A 82 5.27 18.25 -1.43
C ILE A 82 6.29 18.52 -0.31
N PRO A 83 5.96 19.37 0.68
CA PRO A 83 6.87 19.69 1.76
C PRO A 83 7.14 18.44 2.60
N PHE A 84 8.40 18.25 3.00
CA PHE A 84 8.79 17.14 3.87
C PHE A 84 8.17 17.24 5.27
N MET A 85 7.96 18.47 5.74
CA MET A 85 7.36 18.77 7.03
C MET A 85 6.52 20.05 6.94
N LEU A 86 5.32 20.01 7.50
CA LEU A 86 4.56 21.20 7.88
C LEU A 86 4.88 21.57 9.33
N LYS A 87 5.36 22.79 9.56
CA LYS A 87 5.55 23.35 10.91
C LYS A 87 4.26 24.01 11.38
N GLU A 88 4.16 24.32 12.67
CA GLU A 88 3.00 25.02 13.24
C GLU A 88 2.66 26.31 12.48
N THR A 89 3.68 27.06 12.06
CA THR A 89 3.52 28.26 11.25
C THR A 89 2.98 27.97 9.85
N ASP A 90 3.33 26.83 9.23
CA ASP A 90 2.75 26.44 7.94
C ASP A 90 1.27 26.11 8.14
N ILE A 91 0.94 25.32 9.17
CA ILE A 91 -0.42 24.87 9.50
C ILE A 91 -1.36 26.06 9.76
N MET A 92 -0.92 27.02 10.59
CA MET A 92 -1.68 28.25 10.88
C MET A 92 -1.96 29.11 9.64
N ASN A 93 -1.14 28.97 8.60
CA ASN A 93 -1.26 29.73 7.36
C ASN A 93 -1.95 28.95 6.22
N LEU A 94 -2.37 27.71 6.46
CA LEU A 94 -3.14 26.95 5.48
C LEU A 94 -4.46 27.69 5.20
N LYS A 95 -4.69 28.01 3.94
CA LYS A 95 -5.92 28.65 3.46
C LYS A 95 -6.53 27.77 2.39
N ASN A 96 -7.84 27.52 2.51
CA ASN A 96 -8.60 26.70 1.57
C ASN A 96 -8.01 25.27 1.39
N VAL A 97 -7.47 24.70 2.47
CA VAL A 97 -7.01 23.31 2.52
C VAL A 97 -7.82 22.58 3.56
N SER A 98 -8.46 21.49 3.17
CA SER A 98 -9.21 20.62 4.08
C SER A 98 -8.26 19.64 4.74
N PHE A 99 -8.28 19.53 6.08
CA PHE A 99 -7.48 18.55 6.80
C PHE A 99 -8.10 18.24 8.16
N PHE A 100 -7.68 17.12 8.74
CA PHE A 100 -7.99 16.72 10.11
C PHE A 100 -6.76 16.89 10.98
N ASP A 101 -6.94 17.45 12.17
CA ASP A 101 -5.91 17.56 13.22
C ASP A 101 -6.43 16.83 14.46
N VAL A 102 -5.85 15.66 14.73
CA VAL A 102 -6.38 14.70 15.70
C VAL A 102 -5.31 14.34 16.70
N ILE A 103 -5.66 14.34 17.99
CA ILE A 103 -4.85 13.70 19.02
C ILE A 103 -5.34 12.27 19.19
N GLN A 104 -4.45 11.32 18.94
CA GLN A 104 -4.66 9.90 19.22
C GLN A 104 -4.19 9.59 20.63
N GLU A 105 -5.12 9.13 21.47
CA GLU A 105 -4.90 8.71 22.84
C GLU A 105 -4.52 7.22 22.93
N PRO A 106 -4.00 6.72 24.08
CA PRO A 106 -3.76 5.29 24.27
C PRO A 106 -5.04 4.46 24.11
N GLY A 107 -4.93 3.34 23.40
CA GLY A 107 -6.04 2.42 23.11
C GLY A 107 -6.85 2.78 21.86
N GLU A 108 -6.61 3.94 21.25
CA GLU A 108 -7.28 4.35 20.01
C GLU A 108 -6.58 3.82 18.77
N VAL A 109 -7.37 3.59 17.71
CA VAL A 109 -6.89 3.17 16.40
C VAL A 109 -7.27 4.20 15.36
N ILE A 110 -6.29 4.66 14.58
CA ILE A 110 -6.51 5.48 13.39
C ILE A 110 -6.40 4.58 12.16
N PHE A 111 -7.39 4.67 11.28
CA PHE A 111 -7.34 4.13 9.92
C PHE A 111 -7.04 5.25 8.93
N VAL A 112 -6.07 5.00 8.04
CA VAL A 112 -5.62 5.92 7.00
C VAL A 112 -5.99 5.30 5.63
N PRO A 113 -6.94 5.91 4.90
CA PRO A 113 -7.30 5.42 3.57
C PRO A 113 -6.20 5.67 2.52
N SER A 114 -6.27 4.95 1.41
CA SER A 114 -5.33 5.09 0.29
C SER A 114 -5.20 6.54 -0.19
N GLY A 115 -3.95 6.98 -0.37
CA GLY A 115 -3.62 8.31 -0.91
C GLY A 115 -3.74 9.47 0.07
N TRP A 116 -4.11 9.22 1.33
CA TRP A 116 -4.18 10.27 2.35
C TRP A 116 -2.77 10.65 2.81
N TYR A 117 -2.40 11.89 2.53
CA TYR A 117 -1.16 12.44 3.07
C TYR A 117 -1.32 12.71 4.55
N HIS A 118 -0.32 12.33 5.35
CA HIS A 118 -0.38 12.51 6.78
C HIS A 118 1.00 12.76 7.41
N GLN A 119 0.99 13.49 8.52
CA GLN A 119 2.18 13.81 9.32
C GLN A 119 1.88 13.55 10.79
N VAL A 120 2.83 12.94 11.51
CA VAL A 120 2.59 12.44 12.87
C VAL A 120 3.67 12.93 13.82
N TRP A 121 3.28 13.37 15.01
CA TRP A 121 4.21 13.71 16.10
C TRP A 121 3.90 12.92 17.36
N ASN A 122 4.94 12.44 18.02
CA ASN A 122 4.84 11.87 19.36
C ASN A 122 4.86 13.01 20.39
N LEU A 123 3.72 13.26 21.05
CA LEU A 123 3.59 14.28 22.10
C LEU A 123 4.13 13.82 23.45
N GLU A 124 4.31 12.51 23.59
CA GLU A 124 4.85 11.79 24.75
C GLU A 124 5.73 10.63 24.27
N ASP A 125 6.41 9.95 25.18
CA ASP A 125 7.10 8.70 24.85
C ASP A 125 6.04 7.66 24.43
N THR A 126 6.18 7.14 23.22
CA THR A 126 5.07 6.50 22.51
C THR A 126 5.46 5.15 21.95
N ILE A 127 4.54 4.19 22.04
CA ILE A 127 4.60 2.90 21.34
C ILE A 127 3.30 2.71 20.57
N SER A 128 3.38 2.35 19.29
CA SER A 128 2.23 1.97 18.47
C SER A 128 2.52 0.75 17.61
N ILE A 129 1.46 0.05 17.23
CA ILE A 129 1.48 -1.03 16.25
C ILE A 129 0.81 -0.50 14.98
N ASN A 130 1.47 -0.70 13.84
CA ASN A 130 1.02 -0.21 12.55
C ASN A 130 1.08 -1.31 11.50
N HIS A 131 0.08 -1.38 10.62
CA HIS A 131 0.17 -2.23 9.44
C HIS A 131 -0.15 -1.40 8.19
N ASN A 132 0.57 -1.69 7.10
CA ASN A 132 0.13 -1.36 5.76
C ASN A 132 -0.53 -2.59 5.12
N TRP A 133 -1.64 -2.39 4.44
CA TRP A 133 -2.38 -3.46 3.79
C TRP A 133 -3.23 -2.98 2.62
N PHE A 134 -3.64 -3.91 1.76
CA PHE A 134 -4.62 -3.67 0.71
C PHE A 134 -5.45 -4.92 0.46
N ASN A 135 -6.58 -4.74 -0.22
CA ASN A 135 -7.50 -5.81 -0.60
C ASN A 135 -8.28 -5.44 -1.87
N SER A 136 -9.35 -6.17 -2.18
CA SER A 136 -10.18 -5.90 -3.37
C SER A 136 -10.69 -4.46 -3.47
N TYR A 137 -10.92 -3.78 -2.36
CA TYR A 137 -11.50 -2.43 -2.36
C TYR A 137 -10.55 -1.35 -2.89
N ASN A 138 -9.23 -1.52 -2.74
CA ASN A 138 -8.23 -0.58 -3.26
C ASN A 138 -7.21 -1.17 -4.23
N ILE A 139 -7.27 -2.46 -4.57
CA ILE A 139 -6.27 -3.11 -5.44
C ILE A 139 -6.09 -2.40 -6.79
N LEU A 140 -7.14 -1.81 -7.35
CA LEU A 140 -7.04 -1.02 -8.58
C LEU A 140 -6.23 0.28 -8.38
N TYR A 141 -6.36 0.91 -7.21
CA TYR A 141 -5.54 2.07 -6.85
C TYR A 141 -4.09 1.67 -6.67
N ILE A 142 -3.82 0.50 -6.06
CA ILE A 142 -2.45 -0.07 -5.96
C ILE A 142 -1.85 -0.25 -7.35
N TRP A 143 -2.59 -0.85 -8.29
CA TRP A 143 -2.17 -0.98 -9.68
C TRP A 143 -1.84 0.39 -10.31
N HIS A 144 -2.70 1.39 -10.12
CA HIS A 144 -2.46 2.72 -10.67
C HIS A 144 -1.20 3.38 -10.09
N CYS A 145 -0.94 3.23 -8.80
CA CYS A 145 0.28 3.72 -8.16
C CYS A 145 1.53 3.02 -8.70
N LEU A 146 1.51 1.69 -8.78
CA LEU A 146 2.61 0.89 -9.30
C LEU A 146 2.89 1.16 -10.79
N TYR A 147 1.84 1.22 -11.61
CA TYR A 147 1.98 1.46 -13.04
C TYR A 147 2.49 2.86 -13.32
N LYS A 148 2.03 3.87 -12.58
CA LYS A 148 2.60 5.22 -12.66
C LYS A 148 4.09 5.22 -12.32
N ALA A 149 4.49 4.57 -11.23
CA ALA A 149 5.90 4.44 -10.86
C ALA A 149 6.72 3.70 -11.94
N SER A 150 6.12 2.72 -12.62
CA SER A 150 6.74 2.05 -13.77
C SER A 150 7.01 3.04 -14.91
N LEU A 151 6.04 3.90 -15.25
CA LEU A 151 6.23 4.91 -16.30
C LEU A 151 7.30 5.94 -15.92
N ASP A 152 7.36 6.34 -14.66
CA ASP A 152 8.39 7.26 -14.16
C ASP A 152 9.79 6.64 -14.31
N VAL A 153 9.97 5.37 -13.91
CA VAL A 153 11.23 4.62 -14.09
C VAL A 153 11.58 4.44 -15.58
N GLU A 154 10.59 4.11 -16.43
CA GLU A 154 10.79 4.01 -17.88
C GLU A 154 11.27 5.33 -18.49
N GLN A 155 10.75 6.46 -18.01
CA GLN A 155 11.17 7.79 -18.46
C GLN A 155 12.59 8.11 -18.02
N GLU A 156 12.92 7.84 -16.75
CA GLU A 156 14.25 8.11 -16.18
C GLU A 156 15.36 7.33 -16.87
N LEU A 157 15.06 6.12 -17.33
CA LEU A 157 16.04 5.25 -17.96
C LEU A 157 15.91 5.27 -19.51
N SER A 158 15.14 6.19 -20.08
CA SER A 158 14.81 6.18 -21.53
C SER A 158 16.02 6.12 -22.48
N ASP A 159 17.20 6.57 -22.02
CA ASP A 159 18.48 6.53 -22.71
C ASP A 159 19.23 5.19 -22.64
N LEU A 160 18.68 4.20 -21.93
CA LEU A 160 19.20 2.84 -21.79
C LEU A 160 18.33 1.78 -22.49
N LYS A 161 17.24 2.19 -23.17
CA LYS A 161 16.31 1.28 -23.86
C LYS A 161 16.95 0.41 -24.95
N GLN A 162 18.13 0.78 -25.43
CA GLN A 162 18.87 0.04 -26.45
C GLN A 162 19.60 -1.21 -25.94
N PHE A 163 19.71 -1.40 -24.63
CA PHE A 163 20.40 -2.56 -24.07
C PHE A 163 19.44 -3.75 -23.93
N ASP A 164 19.92 -4.96 -24.21
CA ASP A 164 19.10 -6.17 -24.22
C ASP A 164 18.50 -6.52 -22.83
N ASP A 165 19.16 -6.10 -21.75
CA ASP A 165 18.72 -6.32 -20.36
C ASP A 165 17.83 -5.18 -19.81
N TRP A 166 17.41 -4.24 -20.67
CA TRP A 166 16.61 -3.07 -20.31
C TRP A 166 15.41 -3.41 -19.42
N GLN A 167 14.61 -4.42 -19.79
CA GLN A 167 13.38 -4.76 -19.06
C GLN A 167 13.70 -5.26 -17.65
N ASP A 168 14.77 -6.03 -17.49
CA ASP A 168 15.23 -6.52 -16.20
C ASP A 168 15.70 -5.36 -15.31
N GLN A 169 16.50 -4.45 -15.86
CA GLN A 169 16.96 -3.25 -15.14
C GLN A 169 15.79 -2.36 -14.71
N HIS A 170 14.79 -2.19 -15.59
CA HIS A 170 13.57 -1.48 -15.25
C HIS A 170 12.85 -2.14 -14.07
N GLN A 171 12.64 -3.47 -14.07
CA GLN A 171 11.96 -4.14 -12.96
C GLN A 171 12.76 -4.10 -11.65
N ILE A 172 14.11 -4.13 -11.72
CA ILE A 172 15.00 -3.98 -10.56
C ILE A 172 14.85 -2.59 -9.96
N LEU A 173 14.89 -1.54 -10.79
CA LEU A 173 14.79 -0.16 -10.34
C LEU A 173 13.38 0.20 -9.86
N LEU A 174 12.35 -0.32 -10.51
CA LEU A 174 10.96 -0.21 -10.03
C LEU A 174 10.81 -0.84 -8.65
N LYS A 175 11.36 -2.05 -8.43
CA LYS A 175 11.36 -2.69 -7.11
C LYS A 175 12.13 -1.86 -6.08
N ALA A 176 13.28 -1.31 -6.44
CA ALA A 176 14.11 -0.52 -5.52
C ALA A 176 13.45 0.83 -5.15
N HIS A 177 12.79 1.49 -6.09
CA HIS A 177 12.18 2.81 -5.90
C HIS A 177 10.77 2.72 -5.28
N HIS A 178 9.92 1.85 -5.81
CA HIS A 178 8.53 1.72 -5.38
C HIS A 178 8.35 0.68 -4.27
N GLY A 179 9.30 -0.25 -4.10
CA GLY A 179 9.23 -1.38 -3.16
C GLY A 179 8.59 -2.64 -3.76
N MET A 180 8.03 -2.57 -4.97
CA MET A 180 7.36 -3.66 -5.67
C MET A 180 7.51 -3.48 -7.18
N ASN A 181 7.66 -4.56 -7.92
CA ASN A 181 7.68 -4.54 -9.38
C ASN A 181 6.42 -5.22 -9.96
N LEU A 182 6.24 -5.17 -11.28
CA LEU A 182 5.00 -5.63 -11.92
C LEU A 182 4.78 -7.14 -11.75
N PHE A 183 5.87 -7.92 -11.74
CA PHE A 183 5.81 -9.36 -11.53
C PHE A 183 5.41 -9.71 -10.09
N LYS A 184 6.01 -9.08 -9.08
CA LYS A 184 5.63 -9.29 -7.67
C LYS A 184 4.17 -8.90 -7.42
N PHE A 185 3.67 -7.85 -8.07
CA PHE A 185 2.25 -7.51 -7.97
C PHE A 185 1.36 -8.64 -8.53
N LEU A 186 1.73 -9.21 -9.68
CA LEU A 186 1.02 -10.35 -10.25
C LEU A 186 1.07 -11.57 -9.33
N ASP A 187 2.22 -11.88 -8.72
CA ASP A 187 2.38 -12.98 -7.77
C ASP A 187 1.41 -12.86 -6.57
N ILE A 188 1.17 -11.63 -6.09
CA ILE A 188 0.19 -11.36 -5.03
C ILE A 188 -1.23 -11.67 -5.51
N LEU A 189 -1.60 -11.29 -6.75
CA LEU A 189 -2.91 -11.59 -7.32
C LEU A 189 -3.09 -13.11 -7.51
N GLU A 190 -2.07 -13.79 -8.04
CA GLU A 190 -2.07 -15.25 -8.23
C GLU A 190 -2.22 -15.99 -6.90
N SER A 191 -1.49 -15.56 -5.87
CA SER A 191 -1.62 -16.10 -4.51
C SER A 191 -3.03 -15.94 -3.97
N ARG A 192 -3.67 -14.77 -4.17
CA ARG A 192 -5.06 -14.56 -3.74
C ARG A 192 -6.04 -15.49 -4.45
N VAL A 193 -5.88 -15.69 -5.76
CA VAL A 193 -6.72 -16.64 -6.53
C VAL A 193 -6.49 -18.08 -6.05
N ALA A 194 -5.25 -18.47 -5.77
CA ALA A 194 -4.93 -19.79 -5.24
C ALA A 194 -5.56 -20.03 -3.86
N LEU A 195 -5.47 -19.03 -2.96
CA LEU A 195 -6.11 -19.08 -1.65
C LEU A 195 -7.63 -19.22 -1.75
N ALA A 196 -8.28 -18.45 -2.61
CA ALA A 196 -9.73 -18.53 -2.82
C ALA A 196 -10.17 -19.92 -3.32
N LYS A 197 -9.37 -20.58 -4.16
CA LYS A 197 -9.63 -21.97 -4.63
C LYS A 197 -9.48 -23.02 -3.53
N CYS A 198 -8.62 -22.78 -2.54
CA CYS A 198 -8.36 -23.72 -1.43
C CYS A 198 -9.36 -23.58 -0.27
N GLN A 199 -10.05 -22.44 -0.17
CA GLN A 199 -10.99 -22.16 0.91
C GLN A 199 -12.42 -22.56 0.54
N LYS A 200 -13.27 -22.73 1.56
CA LYS A 200 -14.71 -22.88 1.30
C LYS A 200 -15.21 -21.59 0.68
N GLU A 201 -15.85 -21.73 -0.47
CA GLU A 201 -16.34 -20.59 -1.22
C GLU A 201 -17.34 -19.74 -0.40
N THR A 202 -17.22 -18.42 -0.56
CA THR A 202 -18.08 -17.42 0.06
C THR A 202 -18.47 -16.37 -0.99
N THR A 203 -19.53 -15.61 -0.72
CA THR A 203 -19.90 -14.46 -1.57
C THR A 203 -18.75 -13.45 -1.70
N THR A 204 -17.99 -13.23 -0.63
CA THR A 204 -16.80 -12.36 -0.65
C THR A 204 -15.74 -12.86 -1.63
N HIS A 205 -15.50 -14.18 -1.71
CA HIS A 205 -14.57 -14.73 -2.71
C HIS A 205 -15.03 -14.46 -4.14
N GLN A 206 -16.34 -14.55 -4.42
CA GLN A 206 -16.87 -14.26 -5.75
C GLN A 206 -16.70 -12.78 -6.13
N GLU A 207 -16.97 -11.87 -5.19
CA GLU A 207 -16.77 -10.42 -5.38
C GLU A 207 -15.29 -10.10 -5.62
N ASP A 208 -14.39 -10.66 -4.81
CA ASP A 208 -12.95 -10.50 -4.96
C ASP A 208 -12.47 -10.99 -6.33
N MET A 209 -12.91 -12.17 -6.78
CA MET A 209 -12.54 -12.72 -8.08
C MET A 209 -13.03 -11.84 -9.24
N GLN A 210 -14.23 -11.26 -9.13
CA GLN A 210 -14.74 -10.34 -10.14
C GLN A 210 -13.91 -9.04 -10.19
N VAL A 211 -13.50 -8.52 -9.03
CA VAL A 211 -12.61 -7.36 -8.95
C VAL A 211 -11.25 -7.67 -9.56
N LEU A 212 -10.64 -8.81 -9.21
CA LEU A 212 -9.34 -9.23 -9.76
C LEU A 212 -9.40 -9.36 -11.28
N LYS A 213 -10.45 -9.98 -11.82
CA LYS A 213 -10.64 -10.08 -13.27
C LYS A 213 -10.64 -8.69 -13.93
N ASN A 214 -11.42 -7.75 -13.38
CA ASN A 214 -11.50 -6.39 -13.89
C ASN A 214 -10.14 -5.66 -13.82
N VAL A 215 -9.35 -5.90 -12.77
CA VAL A 215 -8.00 -5.32 -12.63
C VAL A 215 -7.06 -5.91 -13.68
N CYS A 216 -7.04 -7.23 -13.85
CA CYS A 216 -6.24 -7.90 -14.88
C CYS A 216 -6.59 -7.42 -16.29
N GLU A 217 -7.87 -7.26 -16.61
CA GLU A 217 -8.32 -6.70 -17.91
C GLU A 217 -7.82 -5.27 -18.12
N LYS A 218 -7.80 -4.44 -17.07
CA LYS A 218 -7.20 -3.10 -17.13
C LYS A 218 -5.68 -3.15 -17.29
N MET A 219 -5.00 -4.08 -16.63
CA MET A 219 -3.55 -4.28 -16.82
C MET A 219 -3.21 -4.61 -18.27
N LEU A 220 -3.99 -5.48 -18.94
CA LEU A 220 -3.79 -5.82 -20.35
C LEU A 220 -4.02 -4.65 -21.33
N SER A 221 -4.68 -3.58 -20.90
CA SER A 221 -4.82 -2.36 -21.70
C SER A 221 -3.58 -1.44 -21.65
N CYS A 222 -2.61 -1.76 -20.79
CA CYS A 222 -1.38 -1.00 -20.59
C CYS A 222 -0.21 -1.55 -21.42
N SER A 223 0.84 -0.74 -21.58
CA SER A 223 2.14 -1.24 -22.07
C SER A 223 2.81 -2.03 -20.95
N LEU A 224 3.13 -3.31 -21.20
CA LEU A 224 3.64 -4.26 -20.22
C LEU A 224 4.97 -4.89 -20.70
N PRO A 225 5.86 -5.32 -19.78
CA PRO A 225 7.06 -6.07 -20.14
C PRO A 225 6.74 -7.44 -20.74
N ASP A 226 7.72 -8.03 -21.43
CA ASP A 226 7.55 -9.31 -22.12
C ASP A 226 7.17 -10.43 -21.14
N GLY A 227 6.31 -11.34 -21.59
CA GLY A 227 5.79 -12.44 -20.78
C GLY A 227 4.67 -12.05 -19.80
N LEU A 228 4.64 -10.82 -19.29
CA LEU A 228 3.65 -10.42 -18.28
C LEU A 228 2.21 -10.47 -18.82
N SER A 229 1.97 -10.01 -20.05
CA SER A 229 0.64 -10.08 -20.69
C SER A 229 0.12 -11.52 -20.82
N ASN A 230 1.02 -12.48 -21.07
CA ASN A 230 0.66 -13.90 -21.15
C ASN A 230 0.28 -14.43 -19.76
N ASN A 231 1.07 -14.11 -18.72
CA ASN A 231 0.77 -14.54 -17.36
C ASN A 231 -0.55 -13.94 -16.84
N ILE A 232 -0.82 -12.66 -17.13
CA ILE A 232 -2.11 -12.03 -16.79
C ILE A 232 -3.27 -12.73 -17.50
N SER A 233 -3.10 -13.11 -18.78
CA SER A 233 -4.14 -13.84 -19.52
C SER A 233 -4.43 -15.21 -18.90
N VAL A 234 -3.38 -15.92 -18.49
CA VAL A 234 -3.50 -17.19 -17.74
C VAL A 234 -4.26 -16.99 -16.42
N LEU A 235 -3.96 -15.92 -15.68
CA LEU A 235 -4.66 -15.59 -14.44
C LEU A 235 -6.15 -15.29 -14.68
N ILE A 236 -6.49 -14.55 -15.75
CA ILE A 236 -7.89 -14.30 -16.13
C ILE A 236 -8.63 -15.59 -16.46
N ASP A 237 -8.00 -16.52 -17.16
CA ASP A 237 -8.58 -17.84 -17.44
C ASP A 237 -8.82 -18.63 -16.16
N ASP A 238 -7.87 -18.56 -15.23
CA ASP A 238 -7.94 -19.24 -13.94
C ASP A 238 -9.01 -18.65 -13.01
N ILE A 239 -9.21 -17.34 -13.04
CA ILE A 239 -10.34 -16.67 -12.40
C ILE A 239 -11.65 -17.06 -13.08
N SER A 240 -11.68 -17.16 -14.41
CA SER A 240 -12.90 -17.54 -15.12
C SER A 240 -13.31 -18.99 -14.81
N LYS A 241 -12.35 -19.90 -14.64
CA LYS A 241 -12.60 -21.27 -14.18
C LYS A 241 -13.15 -21.35 -12.76
N PHE A 242 -12.81 -20.38 -11.90
CA PHE A 242 -13.37 -20.30 -10.55
C PHE A 242 -14.90 -20.19 -10.61
N PHE A 243 -15.44 -19.39 -11.53
CA PHE A 243 -16.89 -19.22 -11.70
C PHE A 243 -17.59 -20.39 -12.42
N THR A 244 -16.87 -21.20 -13.19
CA THR A 244 -17.47 -22.36 -13.90
C THR A 244 -17.54 -23.62 -13.05
N ASN A 245 -16.80 -23.67 -11.94
CA ASN A 245 -16.84 -24.79 -10.98
C ASN A 245 -17.90 -24.59 -9.88
N LEU A 246 -18.80 -23.61 -10.07
CA LEU A 246 -19.97 -23.30 -9.24
C LEU A 246 -21.17 -24.17 -9.62
#